data_AF-A0ABD7JLK6-F1
#
_entry.id   AF-A0ABD7JLK6-F1
#
_cell.length_a   1.000
_cell.length_b   1.000
_cell.length_c   1.000
_cell.angle_alpha   90.00
_cell.angle_beta   90.00
_cell.angle_gamma   90.00
#
_symmetry.space_group_name_H-M   'P 1'
#
loop_
_entity.id
_entity.type
_entity.pdbx_description
1 polymer ?
#
loop_
_entity_poly.entity_id
_entity_poly.type
_entity_poly.pdbx_seq_one_letter_code
_entity_poly.pdbx_strand_id
1 'polypeptide(L)' 'MFVGSPEKVAQELIKMIEELGLDRFMLHLPLGSLPHEQVLQSIEPFGTKVAPLVREYFAAKGK' A
#
# COMPACT_ATOMS: atom_id res chain seq x y z
N MET A 1 -5.99 -9.13 1.61
CA MET A 1 -6.78 -7.98 1.14
C MET A 1 -6.39 -6.79 2.02
N PHE A 2 -6.00 -5.66 1.43
CA PHE A 2 -5.54 -4.48 2.19
C PHE A 2 -6.68 -3.48 2.31
N VAL A 3 -7.25 -3.34 3.51
CA VAL A 3 -8.42 -2.47 3.75
C VAL A 3 -8.27 -1.80 5.11
N GLY A 4 -8.51 -0.49 5.16
CA GLY A 4 -8.49 0.29 6.39
C GLY A 4 -7.88 1.68 6.18
N SER A 5 -7.35 2.25 7.26
CA SER A 5 -6.61 3.51 7.18
C SER A 5 -5.29 3.33 6.43
N PRO A 6 -4.73 4.39 5.83
CA PRO A 6 -3.43 4.33 5.16
C PRO A 6 -2.31 3.77 6.04
N GLU A 7 -2.31 4.09 7.33
CA GLU A 7 -1.31 3.64 8.31
C GLU A 7 -1.43 2.13 8.53
N LYS A 8 -2.66 1.63 8.70
CA LYS A 8 -2.90 0.19 8.85
C LYS A 8 -2.48 -0.57 7.59
N VAL A 9 -2.85 -0.06 6.41
CA VAL A 9 -2.46 -0.67 5.13
C VAL A 9 -0.94 -0.70 4.98
N ALA A 10 -0.24 0.38 5.32
CA ALA A 10 1.22 0.44 5.27
C ALA A 10 1.87 -0.59 6.21
N GLN A 11 1.38 -0.73 7.44
CA GLN A 11 1.90 -1.72 8.40
C GLN A 11 1.72 -3.16 7.92
N GLU A 12 0.54 -3.51 7.42
CA GLU A 12 0.29 -4.84 6.85
C GLU A 12 1.18 -5.12 5.64
N LEU A 13 1.43 -4.10 4.82
CA LEU A 13 2.26 -4.22 3.63
C LEU A 13 3.75 -4.39 3.98
N ILE A 14 4.26 -3.65 4.96
CA ILE A 14 5.62 -3.82 5.50
C ILE A 14 5.79 -5.24 6.03
N LYS A 15 4.87 -5.68 6.90
CA LYS A 15 4.91 -7.03 7.48
C LYS A 15 4.95 -8.11 6.39
N MET A 16 4.09 -8.00 5.38
CA MET A 16 4.06 -8.96 4.28
C MET A 16 5.36 -8.96 3.47
N ILE A 17 5.93 -7.79 3.17
CA ILE A 17 7.20 -7.68 2.46
C ILE A 17 8.32 -8.34 3.25
N GLU A 18 8.37 -8.15 4.57
CA GLU A 18 9.40 -8.74 5.43
C GLU A 18 9.27 -10.26 5.55
N GLU A 19 8.06 -10.76 5.74
CA GLU A 19 7.80 -12.20 5.90
C GLU A 19 8.08 -12.98 4.62
N LEU A 20 7.84 -12.36 3.46
CA LEU A 20 7.94 -13.02 2.15
C LEU A 20 9.19 -12.63 1.34
N GLY A 21 9.97 -11.64 1.79
CA GLY A 21 11.16 -11.15 1.09
C GLY A 21 10.84 -10.56 -0.29
N LEU A 22 9.79 -9.73 -0.38
CA LEU A 22 9.30 -9.20 -1.66
C LEU A 22 9.99 -7.90 -2.07
N ASP A 23 10.48 -7.83 -3.31
CA ASP A 23 11.03 -6.58 -3.87
C ASP A 23 9.99 -5.75 -4.65
N ARG A 24 8.82 -6.32 -4.93
CA ARG A 24 7.77 -5.69 -5.73
C ARG A 24 6.38 -6.00 -5.21
N PHE A 25 5.57 -4.96 -5.09
CA PHE A 25 4.15 -5.05 -4.75
C PHE A 25 3.30 -4.50 -5.89
N MET A 26 2.25 -5.23 -6.27
CA MET A 26 1.26 -4.80 -7.27
C MET A 26 -0.13 -4.81 -6.64
N LEU A 27 -0.88 -3.73 -6.84
CA LEU A 27 -2.21 -3.57 -6.27
C LEU A 27 -3.27 -3.53 -7.37
N HIS A 28 -4.25 -4.42 -7.27
CA HIS A 28 -5.45 -4.38 -8.09
C HIS A 28 -6.60 -3.76 -7.28
N LEU A 29 -6.96 -2.53 -7.61
CA LEU A 29 -8.01 -1.76 -6.93
C LEU A 29 -9.44 -1.99 -7.45
N PRO A 30 -9.70 -2.14 -8.77
CA PRO A 30 -11.08 -2.27 -9.23
C PRO A 30 -11.65 -3.63 -8.83
N LEU A 31 -12.54 -3.63 -7.84
CA LEU A 31 -13.33 -4.78 -7.43
C LEU A 31 -14.68 -4.74 -8.16
N GLY A 32 -14.80 -5.52 -9.24
CA GLY A 32 -16.04 -5.57 -10.05
C GLY A 32 -16.35 -4.23 -10.73
N SER A 33 -17.62 -3.83 -10.71
CA SER A 33 -18.13 -2.62 -11.37
C SER A 33 -18.01 -1.36 -10.49
N LEU A 34 -16.87 -1.17 -9.82
CA LEU A 34 -16.64 0.03 -9.02
C LEU A 34 -16.64 1.29 -9.92
N PRO A 35 -17.31 2.38 -9.51
CA PRO A 35 -17.23 3.65 -10.23
C PRO A 35 -15.78 4.12 -10.34
N HIS A 36 -15.40 4.62 -11.51
CA HIS A 36 -14.03 5.08 -11.78
C HIS A 36 -13.53 6.09 -10.73
N GLU A 37 -14.39 7.00 -10.30
CA GLU A 37 -14.07 8.03 -9.32
C GLU A 37 -13.66 7.43 -7.96
N GLN A 38 -14.31 6.35 -7.52
CA GLN A 38 -13.95 5.67 -6.27
C GLN A 38 -12.60 4.94 -6.37
N VAL A 39 -12.28 4.41 -7.56
CA VAL A 39 -10.95 3.83 -7.82
C VAL A 39 -9.88 4.92 -7.71
N LEU A 40 -10.10 6.09 -8.32
CA LEU A 40 -9.17 7.22 -8.23
C LEU A 40 -9.01 7.72 -6.79
N GLN A 41 -10.11 7.83 -6.03
CA GLN A 41 -10.09 8.19 -4.60
C GLN A 41 -9.30 7.19 -3.74
N SER A 42 -9.18 5.93 -4.17
CA SER A 42 -8.36 4.92 -3.49
C SER A 42 -6.89 4.99 -3.91
N ILE A 43 -6.60 5.38 -5.15
CA ILE A 43 -5.23 5.54 -5.68
C ILE A 43 -4.51 6.70 -4.97
N GLU A 44 -5.18 7.83 -4.76
CA GLU A 44 -4.58 9.03 -4.18
C GLU A 44 -3.95 8.79 -2.79
N PRO A 45 -4.66 8.27 -1.77
CA PRO A 45 -4.06 8.00 -0.46
C PRO A 45 -3.02 6.88 -0.52
N PHE A 46 -3.13 5.94 -1.45
CA PHE A 46 -2.09 4.94 -1.64
C PHE A 46 -0.78 5.59 -2.12
N GLY A 47 -0.86 6.48 -3.10
CA GLY A 47 0.31 7.18 -3.65
C GLY A 47 0.89 8.24 -2.71
N THR A 48 0.05 8.96 -1.97
CA THR A 48 0.47 10.11 -1.14
C THR A 48 0.77 9.76 0.31
N LYS A 49 0.22 8.66 0.85
CA LYS A 49 0.41 8.26 2.25
C LYS A 49 1.04 6.88 2.38
N VAL A 50 0.43 5.85 1.80
CA VAL A 50 0.88 4.45 2.00
C VAL A 50 2.28 4.22 1.42
N ALA A 51 2.49 4.55 0.14
CA ALA A 51 3.76 4.29 -0.53
C ALA A 51 4.95 5.03 0.10
N PRO A 52 4.84 6.32 0.50
CA PRO A 52 5.89 7.00 1.26
C PRO A 52 6.21 6.32 2.60
N LEU A 53 5.21 6.01 3.43
CA LEU A 53 5.41 5.38 4.75
C LEU A 53 6.18 4.06 4.64
N VAL A 54 5.83 3.22 3.66
CA VAL A 54 6.50 1.94 3.42
C VAL A 54 7.95 2.16 2.97
N ARG A 55 8.17 3.11 2.05
CA ARG A 55 9.52 3.42 1.55
C ARG A 55 10.43 3.99 2.65
N GLU A 56 9.90 4.88 3.49
CA GLU A 56 10.62 5.45 4.62
C GLU A 56 11.05 4.39 5.62
N TYR A 57 10.15 3.44 5.93
CA TYR A 57 10.46 2.30 6.81
C TYR A 57 11.66 1.50 6.30
N PHE A 58 11.65 1.08 5.03
CA PHE A 58 12.74 0.28 4.46
C PHE A 58 14.02 1.10 4.25
N ALA A 59 13.92 2.39 3.96
CA ALA A 59 15.07 3.29 3.89
C ALA A 59 15.74 3.48 5.26
N ALA A 60 14.96 3.54 6.35
CA ALA A 60 15.48 3.64 7.71
C ALA A 60 16.10 2.32 8.19
N LYS A 61 15.54 1.17 7.80
CA LYS A 61 16.04 -0.17 8.16
C LYS A 61 17.35 -0.54 7.45
N GLY A 62 17.60 0.01 6.26
CA GLY A 62 18.83 -0.19 5.50
C GLY A 62 20.04 0.62 5.98
N LYS A 63 19.89 1.44 7.03
CA LYS A 63 20.98 2.08 7.77
C LYS A 63 21.37 1.25 8.98
#